data_AF-A0A2N8MA04-F1
#
_entry.id   AF-A0A2N8MA04-F1
#
_cell.length_a   1.000
_cell.length_b   1.000
_cell.length_c   1.000
_cell.angle_alpha   90.00
_cell.angle_beta   90.00
_cell.angle_gamma   90.00
#
_symmetry.space_group_name_H-M   'P 1'
#
loop_
_entity.id
_entity.type
_entity.pdbx_description
1 polymer ?
#
loop_
_entity_poly.entity_id
_entity_poly.type
_entity_poly.pdbx_seq_one_letter_code
_entity_poly.pdbx_strand_id
1 'polypeptide(L)'
;REAEAGLSRIILLVLDNAGWHGPAHLKIPDGVRLIYLPPYSPALQPAETLWALVEEPIVNPHIATIADLDEKIAAQCIALSEQREQIRSRTGFHWWPKRIAPN
;
A
#
# COMPACT_ATOMS: atom_id res chain seq x y z
N ARG A 1 1.86 16.68 7.20
CA ARG A 1 2.68 17.00 6.00
C ARG A 1 3.87 16.03 5.97
N GLU A 2 3.65 14.74 5.75
CA GLU A 2 4.69 13.72 5.98
C GLU A 2 5.28 13.13 4.70
N ALA A 3 4.56 13.17 3.57
CA ALA A 3 5.03 12.59 2.32
C ALA A 3 5.64 13.60 1.33
N GLU A 4 5.68 14.90 1.67
CA GLU A 4 6.21 16.00 0.85
C GLU A 4 5.70 16.04 -0.60
N ALA A 5 4.46 15.59 -0.84
CA ALA A 5 3.88 15.61 -2.18
C ALA A 5 3.77 17.06 -2.70
N GLY A 6 4.22 17.29 -3.93
CA GLY A 6 4.24 18.61 -4.55
C GLY A 6 4.98 18.60 -5.89
N LEU A 7 5.36 19.77 -6.41
CA LEU A 7 6.05 19.88 -7.71
C LEU A 7 7.40 19.15 -7.74
N SER A 8 8.10 19.09 -6.61
CA SER A 8 9.38 18.39 -6.48
C SER A 8 9.23 16.87 -6.27
N ARG A 9 8.04 16.41 -5.88
CA ARG A 9 7.78 15.00 -5.56
C ARG A 9 6.35 14.62 -5.89
N ILE A 10 6.20 13.91 -7.00
CA ILE A 10 4.92 13.31 -7.39
C ILE A 10 4.78 11.93 -6.73
N ILE A 11 3.63 11.71 -6.10
CA ILE A 11 3.20 10.41 -5.55
C ILE A 11 2.16 9.82 -6.49
N LEU A 12 2.45 8.63 -7.00
CA LEU A 12 1.48 7.82 -7.73
C LEU A 12 0.78 6.90 -6.72
N LEU A 13 -0.52 7.09 -6.52
CA LEU A 13 -1.34 6.25 -5.67
C LEU A 13 -2.11 5.26 -6.55
N VAL A 14 -1.72 3.99 -6.48
CA VAL A 14 -2.31 2.90 -7.26
C VAL A 14 -3.53 2.35 -6.51
N LEU A 15 -4.66 2.22 -7.20
CA LEU A 15 -5.96 1.82 -6.64
C LEU A 15 -6.63 0.76 -7.52
N ASP A 16 -7.39 -0.14 -6.90
CA ASP A 16 -8.39 -0.93 -7.62
C ASP A 16 -9.64 -0.08 -7.95
N ASN A 17 -10.63 -0.71 -8.60
CA ASN A 17 -11.88 -0.04 -9.01
C ASN A 17 -13.04 -0.23 -8.03
N ALA A 18 -12.78 -0.40 -6.72
CA ALA A 18 -13.88 -0.40 -5.75
C ALA A 18 -14.72 0.89 -5.90
N GLY A 19 -16.05 0.78 -5.81
CA GLY A 19 -16.96 1.90 -6.13
C GLY A 19 -16.74 3.16 -5.29
N TRP A 20 -16.14 3.02 -4.11
CA TRP A 20 -15.76 4.12 -3.21
C TRP A 20 -14.35 4.70 -3.45
N HIS A 21 -13.54 4.13 -4.35
CA HIS A 21 -12.25 4.70 -4.77
C HIS A 21 -12.39 5.76 -5.87
N GLY A 22 -13.61 6.02 -6.34
CA GLY A 22 -13.90 7.06 -7.33
C GLY A 22 -13.73 8.47 -6.77
N PRO A 23 -13.54 9.49 -7.63
CA PRO A 23 -13.29 10.87 -7.23
C PRO A 23 -14.52 11.60 -6.67
N ALA A 24 -15.66 10.92 -6.48
CA ALA A 24 -16.87 11.55 -5.98
C ALA A 24 -16.58 12.17 -4.59
N HIS A 25 -16.58 13.51 -4.55
CA HIS A 25 -16.28 14.31 -3.36
C HIS A 25 -14.86 14.16 -2.77
N LEU A 26 -13.90 13.58 -3.49
CA LEU A 26 -12.51 13.44 -3.03
C LEU A 26 -11.63 14.60 -3.50
N LYS A 27 -11.11 15.39 -2.56
CA LYS A 27 -10.09 16.41 -2.85
C LYS A 27 -8.70 15.76 -2.89
N ILE A 28 -8.15 15.59 -4.08
CA ILE A 28 -6.80 15.04 -4.27
C ILE A 28 -5.76 16.15 -3.98
N PRO A 29 -4.79 15.93 -3.07
CA PRO A 29 -3.74 16.92 -2.80
C PRO A 29 -2.82 17.17 -3.99
N ASP A 30 -2.23 18.36 -4.04
CA ASP A 30 -1.17 18.66 -5.02
C ASP A 30 -0.03 17.65 -4.92
N GLY A 31 0.52 17.29 -6.08
CA GLY A 31 1.57 16.27 -6.18
C GLY A 31 1.11 14.82 -6.03
N VAL A 32 -0.19 14.53 -5.78
CA VAL A 32 -0.72 13.16 -5.82
C VAL A 32 -1.44 12.90 -7.14
N ARG A 33 -1.25 11.71 -7.71
CA ARG A 33 -1.95 11.24 -8.91
C ARG A 33 -2.51 9.85 -8.65
N LEU A 34 -3.80 9.67 -8.91
CA LEU A 34 -4.47 8.37 -8.79
C LEU A 34 -4.25 7.56 -10.07
N ILE A 35 -3.91 6.28 -9.94
CA ILE A 35 -3.75 5.33 -11.04
C ILE A 35 -4.66 4.15 -10.75
N TYR A 36 -5.69 3.98 -11.57
CA TYR A 36 -6.64 2.88 -11.44
C TYR A 36 -6.13 1.67 -12.23
N LEU A 37 -6.09 0.51 -11.58
CA LEU A 37 -5.73 -0.75 -12.20
C LEU A 37 -6.86 -1.24 -13.13
N PRO A 38 -6.59 -2.12 -14.10
CA PRO A 38 -7.65 -2.81 -14.83
C PRO A 38 -8.54 -3.61 -13.86
N PRO A 39 -9.85 -3.76 -14.15
CA PRO A 39 -10.74 -4.59 -13.35
C PRO A 39 -10.20 -6.02 -13.19
N TYR A 40 -10.49 -6.65 -12.04
CA TYR A 40 -10.16 -8.04 -11.74
C TYR A 40 -8.67 -8.40 -11.91
N SER A 41 -7.77 -7.45 -11.64
CA SER A 41 -6.33 -7.63 -11.81
C SER A 41 -5.54 -7.55 -10.49
N PRO A 42 -5.85 -8.38 -9.47
CA PRO A 42 -5.17 -8.32 -8.16
C PRO A 42 -3.67 -8.59 -8.26
N ALA A 43 -3.23 -9.39 -9.25
CA ALA A 43 -1.81 -9.66 -9.50
C ALA A 43 -0.99 -8.39 -9.84
N LEU A 44 -1.64 -7.29 -10.22
CA LEU A 44 -1.00 -6.00 -10.49
C LEU A 44 -0.98 -5.06 -9.28
N GLN A 45 -1.70 -5.39 -8.20
CA GLN A 45 -1.81 -4.56 -7.00
C GLN A 45 -0.72 -4.95 -5.99
N PRO A 46 0.29 -4.10 -5.73
CA PRO A 46 1.36 -4.43 -4.80
C PRO A 46 0.87 -4.73 -3.37
N ALA A 47 -0.25 -4.13 -2.96
CA ALA A 47 -0.83 -4.38 -1.64
C ALA A 47 -1.24 -5.84 -1.44
N GLU A 48 -1.70 -6.54 -2.49
CA GLU A 48 -2.14 -7.94 -2.39
C GLU A 48 -1.01 -8.88 -1.98
N THR A 49 0.24 -8.56 -2.36
CA THR A 49 1.40 -9.41 -2.03
C THR A 49 1.84 -9.27 -0.57
N LEU A 50 1.31 -8.27 0.15
CA LEU A 50 1.62 -7.97 1.54
C LEU A 50 0.66 -8.65 2.52
N TRP A 51 -0.54 -9.07 2.10
CA TRP A 51 -1.52 -9.69 3.01
C TRP A 51 -0.95 -10.87 3.79
N ALA A 52 -0.20 -11.75 3.12
CA ALA A 52 0.44 -12.89 3.77
C ALA A 52 1.43 -12.48 4.90
N LEU A 53 2.03 -11.30 4.83
CA LEU A 53 2.90 -10.78 5.89
C LEU A 53 2.11 -10.11 7.02
N VAL A 54 1.02 -9.42 6.69
CA VAL A 54 0.18 -8.73 7.67
C VAL A 54 -0.63 -9.74 8.50
N GLU A 55 -1.09 -10.81 7.85
CA GLU A 55 -1.96 -11.82 8.46
C GLU A 55 -1.19 -12.90 9.24
N GLU A 56 0.11 -13.09 8.97
CA GLU A 56 0.95 -14.09 9.64
C GLU A 56 0.71 -14.21 11.17
N PRO A 57 0.70 -13.13 11.98
CA PRO A 57 0.49 -13.21 13.44
C PRO A 57 -0.93 -13.60 13.87
N ILE A 58 -1.89 -13.63 12.95
CA ILE A 58 -3.33 -13.85 13.22
C ILE A 58 -3.89 -15.05 12.45
N VAL A 59 -3.04 -15.83 11.78
CA VAL A 59 -3.45 -17.06 11.09
C VAL A 59 -3.59 -18.21 12.09
N ASN A 60 -4.84 -18.64 12.31
CA ASN A 60 -5.27 -19.76 13.17
C ASN A 60 -5.27 -19.61 14.72
N PRO A 61 -4.90 -18.51 15.39
CA PRO A 61 -5.20 -18.31 16.80
C PRO A 61 -6.63 -17.81 17.00
N HIS A 62 -7.21 -18.15 18.16
CA HIS A 62 -8.38 -17.44 18.66
C HIS A 62 -7.95 -16.09 19.24
N ILE A 63 -8.57 -15.01 18.76
CA ILE A 63 -8.36 -13.65 19.25
C ILE A 63 -9.69 -13.18 19.85
N ALA A 64 -9.67 -12.84 21.14
CA ALA A 64 -10.88 -12.67 21.93
C ALA A 64 -11.66 -11.39 21.58
N THR A 65 -10.96 -10.34 21.16
CA THR A 65 -11.58 -9.04 20.88
C THR A 65 -11.04 -8.41 19.59
N ILE A 66 -11.82 -7.50 19.02
CA ILE A 66 -11.38 -6.67 17.88
C ILE A 66 -10.19 -5.78 18.28
N ALA A 67 -10.13 -5.32 19.53
CA ALA A 67 -9.02 -4.51 20.02
C ALA A 67 -7.70 -5.30 20.04
N ASP A 68 -7.73 -6.55 20.50
CA ASP A 68 -6.56 -7.43 20.48
C ASP A 68 -6.10 -7.74 19.04
N LEU A 69 -7.07 -7.86 18.10
CA LEU A 69 -6.78 -8.05 16.69
C LEU A 69 -6.09 -6.81 16.09
N ASP A 70 -6.64 -5.63 16.36
CA ASP A 70 -6.09 -4.35 15.88
C ASP A 70 -4.68 -4.12 16.42
N GLU A 71 -4.45 -4.34 17.72
CA GLU A 71 -3.11 -4.22 18.31
C GLU A 71 -2.10 -5.17 17.65
N LYS A 72 -2.49 -6.42 17.40
CA LYS A 72 -1.62 -7.42 16.73
C LYS A 72 -1.28 -7.00 15.30
N ILE A 73 -2.27 -6.58 14.52
CA ILE A 73 -2.04 -6.13 13.13
C ILE A 73 -1.20 -4.85 13.12
N ALA A 74 -1.47 -3.88 14.00
CA ALA A 74 -0.72 -2.64 14.09
C ALA A 74 0.75 -2.89 14.45
N ALA A 75 1.01 -3.73 15.46
CA ALA A 75 2.37 -4.11 15.83
C ALA A 75 3.13 -4.76 14.67
N GLN A 76 2.46 -5.64 13.90
CA GLN A 76 3.05 -6.26 12.71
C GLN A 76 3.34 -5.23 11.61
N CYS A 77 2.43 -4.30 11.35
CA CYS A 77 2.63 -3.23 10.37
C CYS A 77 3.83 -2.33 10.73
N ILE A 78 4.01 -1.99 12.02
CA ILE A 78 5.18 -1.24 12.51
C ILE A 78 6.46 -2.05 12.32
N ALA A 79 6.45 -3.34 12.67
CA ALA A 79 7.62 -4.21 12.46
C ALA A 79 7.98 -4.30 10.97
N LEU A 80 6.98 -4.43 10.09
CA LEU A 80 7.15 -4.49 8.64
C LEU A 80 7.64 -3.16 8.03
N SER A 81 7.31 -2.01 8.61
CA SER A 81 7.79 -0.71 8.09
C SER A 81 9.30 -0.55 8.19
N GLU A 82 9.93 -1.24 9.14
CA GLU A 82 11.39 -1.27 9.30
C GLU A 82 12.07 -2.31 8.37
N GLN A 83 11.31 -3.21 7.74
CA GLN A 83 11.82 -4.30 6.91
C GLN A 83 11.83 -3.93 5.42
N ARG A 84 12.56 -2.88 5.08
CA ARG A 84 12.54 -2.26 3.74
C ARG A 84 12.76 -3.24 2.58
N GLU A 85 13.74 -4.14 2.69
CA GLU A 85 14.06 -5.09 1.61
C GLU A 85 12.96 -6.15 1.42
N GLN A 86 12.30 -6.56 2.50
CA GLN A 86 11.18 -7.51 2.44
C GLN A 86 9.93 -6.89 1.80
N ILE A 87 9.63 -5.63 2.13
CA ILE A 87 8.56 -4.89 1.46
C ILE A 87 8.91 -4.67 -0.02
N ARG A 88 10.16 -4.27 -0.31
CA ARG A 88 10.61 -4.03 -1.68
C ARG A 88 10.56 -5.29 -2.54
N SER A 89 10.95 -6.45 -2.01
CA SER A 89 10.95 -7.69 -2.79
C SER A 89 9.55 -8.13 -3.23
N ARG A 90 8.52 -7.77 -2.45
CA ARG A 90 7.12 -8.12 -2.72
C ARG A 90 6.37 -7.09 -3.56
N THR A 91 6.74 -5.81 -3.44
CA THR A 91 6.03 -4.69 -4.09
C THR A 91 6.78 -4.09 -5.28
N GLY A 92 8.10 -4.29 -5.34
CA GLY A 92 8.97 -3.80 -6.40
C GLY A 92 8.99 -4.72 -7.61
N PHE A 93 7.88 -4.75 -8.35
CA PHE A 93 7.77 -5.56 -9.56
C PHE A 93 8.92 -5.28 -10.54
N HIS A 94 9.49 -6.33 -11.14
CA HIS A 94 10.66 -6.23 -12.02
C HIS A 94 10.41 -5.39 -13.29
N TRP A 95 9.15 -5.30 -13.72
CA TRP A 95 8.71 -4.49 -14.86
C TRP A 95 8.35 -3.05 -14.47
N TRP A 96 8.37 -2.70 -13.18
CA TRP A 96 8.12 -1.33 -12.75
C TRP A 96 9.25 -0.41 -13.24
N PRO A 97 8.94 0.82 -13.71
CA PRO A 97 9.96 1.75 -14.16
C PRO A 97 11.03 1.96 -13.09
N LYS A 98 12.30 1.79 -13.48
CA LYS A 98 13.42 2.11 -12.58
C LYS A 98 13.40 3.59 -12.28
N ARG A 99 13.72 3.97 -11.04
CA ARG A 99 13.92 5.37 -10.69
C ARG A 99 15.04 5.94 -11.56
N ILE A 100 14.68 6.87 -12.42
CA ILE A 100 15.63 7.73 -13.11
C ILE A 100 15.80 8.95 -12.20
N ALA A 101 16.98 9.15 -11.64
CA ALA A 101 17.29 10.44 -11.03
C ALA A 101 17.29 11.48 -12.15
N PRO A 102 16.50 12.56 -12.07
CA PRO A 102 16.62 13.63 -13.03
C PRO A 102 18.04 14.22 -12.94
N ASN A 103 18.65 14.47 -14.11
CA ASN A 103 19.91 15.21 -14.21
C ASN A 103 19.77 16.63 -13.69
#